data_AF-A0AAJ2A6P5-F1
#
_entry.id   AF-A0AAJ2A6P5-F1
#
_cell.length_a   1.000
_cell.length_b   1.000
_cell.length_c   1.000
_cell.angle_alpha   90.00
_cell.angle_beta   90.00
_cell.angle_gamma   90.00
#
_symmetry.space_group_name_H-M   'P 1'
#
loop_
_entity.id
_entity.type
_entity.pdbx_description
1 polymer ?
#
loop_
_entity_poly.entity_id
_entity_poly.type
_entity_poly.pdbx_seq_one_letter_code
_entity_poly.pdbx_strand_id
1 'polypeptide(L)' 'MRCASADQVRESVIVDHIIPLAQGGTDDESNLRGLCTACHDAVTREQFGYRERKAFGADGLPADGEWS' A
#
# COMPACT_ATOMS: atom_id res chain seq x y z
N MET A 1 -3.27 0.65 7.92
CA MET A 1 -2.86 -0.57 8.68
C MET A 1 -1.34 -0.62 8.76
N ARG A 2 -0.73 -0.49 9.95
CA ARG A 2 0.73 -0.52 10.10
C ARG A 2 1.09 -1.56 11.15
N CYS A 3 2.12 -2.33 10.87
CA CYS A 3 2.50 -3.50 11.65
C CYS A 3 2.77 -3.13 13.13
N ALA A 4 3.60 -2.11 13.37
CA ALA A 4 3.85 -1.58 14.71
C ALA A 4 2.60 -0.98 15.40
N SER A 5 1.64 -0.44 14.65
CA SER A 5 0.38 0.09 15.22
C SER A 5 -0.68 -0.99 15.43
N ALA A 6 -0.41 -2.23 15.02
CA ALA A 6 -1.34 -3.36 15.06
C ALA A 6 -0.91 -4.45 16.05
N ASP A 7 0.04 -4.14 16.95
CA ASP A 7 0.66 -5.10 17.88
C ASP A 7 1.31 -6.31 17.18
N GLN A 8 1.70 -6.14 15.92
CA GLN A 8 2.32 -7.17 15.09
C GLN A 8 3.68 -6.71 14.59
N VAL A 9 4.76 -7.30 15.13
CA VAL A 9 6.11 -7.03 14.65
C VAL A 9 6.40 -7.91 13.43
N ARG A 10 6.78 -7.29 12.31
CA ARG A 10 7.30 -7.96 11.11
C ARG A 10 8.59 -7.29 10.70
N GLU A 11 9.47 -8.05 10.05
CA GLU A 11 10.71 -7.52 9.50
C GLU A 11 10.43 -6.38 8.51
N SER A 12 11.18 -5.30 8.65
CA SER A 12 11.18 -4.19 7.71
C SER A 12 12.09 -4.55 6.54
N VAL A 13 11.52 -4.62 5.34
CA VAL A 13 12.24 -4.98 4.11
C VAL A 13 12.24 -3.86 3.07
N ILE A 14 11.45 -2.80 3.30
CA ILE A 14 11.31 -1.66 2.39
C ILE A 14 11.47 -0.37 3.19
N VAL A 15 12.26 0.56 2.65
CA VAL A 15 12.32 1.95 3.12
C VAL A 15 11.24 2.74 2.38
N ASP A 16 10.39 3.44 3.13
CA ASP A 16 9.22 4.16 2.64
C ASP A 16 9.27 5.63 3.07
N HIS A 17 8.87 6.52 2.17
CA HIS A 17 8.71 7.94 2.48
C HIS A 17 7.35 8.21 3.13
N ILE A 18 7.35 8.77 4.34
CA ILE A 18 6.12 9.13 5.08
C ILE A 18 5.27 10.08 4.24
N ILE A 19 5.91 11.10 3.66
CA ILE A 19 5.37 11.94 2.59
C ILE A 19 6.06 11.51 1.29
N PRO A 20 5.34 10.99 0.27
CA PRO A 20 5.95 10.57 -0.98
C PRO A 20 6.72 11.70 -1.66
N LEU A 21 7.85 11.38 -2.31
CA LEU A 21 8.61 12.35 -3.10
C LEU A 21 7.73 13.01 -4.19
N ALA A 22 6.84 12.23 -4.82
CA ALA A 22 5.88 12.73 -5.82
C ALA A 22 4.88 13.76 -5.27
N GLN A 23 4.73 13.84 -3.94
CA GLN A 23 3.86 14.78 -3.23
C GLN A 23 4.67 15.87 -2.48
N GLY A 24 5.97 16.00 -2.78
CA GLY A 24 6.84 17.03 -2.19
C GLY A 24 7.55 16.60 -0.90
N GLY A 25 7.61 15.30 -0.62
CA GLY A 25 8.44 14.79 0.48
C GLY A 25 9.95 14.91 0.22
N THR A 26 10.75 14.73 1.27
CA THR A 26 12.22 14.77 1.22
C THR A 26 12.84 13.40 1.46
N ASP A 27 14.13 13.25 1.16
CA ASP A 27 14.93 12.05 1.49
C ASP A 27 15.55 12.11 2.90
N ASP A 28 15.15 13.08 3.73
CA ASP A 28 15.67 13.22 5.09
C ASP A 28 15.26 12.01 5.94
N GLU A 29 16.13 11.57 6.86
CA GLU A 29 15.85 10.42 7.75
C GLU A 29 14.55 10.60 8.54
N SER A 30 14.13 11.83 8.81
CA SER A 30 12.86 12.16 9.47
C SER A 30 11.61 11.86 8.62
N ASN A 31 11.75 11.78 7.30
CA ASN A 31 10.69 11.40 6.36
C ASN A 31 10.79 9.92 5.94
N LEU A 32 11.78 9.17 6.42
CA LEU A 32 11.94 7.75 6.11
C LEU A 32 11.33 6.87 7.21
N ARG A 33 10.73 5.74 6.83
CA ARG A 33 10.32 4.68 7.74
C ARG A 33 10.56 3.30 7.15
N GLY A 34 10.82 2.32 8.00
CA GLY A 34 10.88 0.92 7.61
C GLY A 34 9.51 0.25 7.63
N LEU A 35 9.14 -0.45 6.55
CA LEU A 35 7.90 -1.22 6.45
C LEU A 35 8.15 -2.64 5.91
N CYS A 36 7.29 -3.58 6.30
CA CYS A 36 7.20 -4.85 5.59
C CYS A 36 6.42 -4.67 4.27
N THR A 37 6.54 -5.61 3.33
CA THR A 37 5.88 -5.55 2.01
C THR A 37 4.38 -5.26 2.08
N ALA A 38 3.63 -6.02 2.90
CA ALA A 38 2.18 -5.82 3.02
C ALA A 38 1.81 -4.45 3.60
N CYS A 39 2.58 -3.97 4.58
CA CYS A 39 2.38 -2.67 5.20
C CYS A 39 2.73 -1.53 4.21
N HIS A 40 3.78 -1.70 3.39
CA HIS A 40 4.14 -0.79 2.31
C HIS A 40 3.04 -0.69 1.24
N ASP A 41 2.57 -1.83 0.70
CA ASP A 41 1.53 -1.84 -0.35
C ASP A 41 0.21 -1.21 0.10
N ALA A 42 -0.16 -1.38 1.38
CA ALA A 42 -1.33 -0.72 1.96
C ALA A 42 -1.14 0.81 2.00
N VAL A 43 0.00 1.28 2.48
CA VAL A 43 0.34 2.71 2.55
C VAL A 43 0.38 3.34 1.17
N THR A 44 1.01 2.71 0.19
CA THR A 44 1.09 3.24 -1.18
C THR A 44 -0.31 3.39 -1.77
N ARG A 45 -1.20 2.41 -1.57
CA ARG A 45 -2.59 2.52 -2.03
C ARG A 45 -3.33 3.69 -1.37
N GLU A 46 -3.15 3.88 -0.07
CA GLU A 46 -3.73 5.01 0.68
C GLU A 46 -3.20 6.37 0.18
N GLN A 47 -1.87 6.53 0.08
CA GLN A 47 -1.22 7.80 -0.28
C GLN A 47 -1.52 8.24 -1.71
N PHE A 48 -1.66 7.29 -2.64
CA PHE A 48 -1.90 7.60 -4.06
C PHE A 48 -3.37 7.40 -4.47
N GLY A 49 -4.27 7.08 -3.55
CA GLY A 49 -5.70 6.90 -3.81
C GLY A 49 -6.00 5.74 -4.77
N TYR A 50 -5.16 4.71 -4.78
CA TYR A 50 -5.38 3.54 -5.63
C TYR A 50 -6.60 2.76 -5.17
N ARG A 51 -7.42 2.34 -6.14
CA ARG A 51 -8.59 1.50 -5.92
C ARG A 51 -8.29 0.09 -6.39
N GLU A 52 -8.82 -0.89 -5.67
CA GLU A 52 -8.74 -2.28 -6.11
C GLU A 52 -9.43 -2.43 -7.46
N ARG A 53 -8.70 -3.02 -8.41
CA ARG A 53 -9.27 -3.38 -9.70
C ARG A 53 -9.94 -4.74 -9.53
N LYS A 54 -11.23 -4.82 -9.89
CA LYS A 54 -11.88 -6.12 -10.06
C LYS A 54 -11.18 -6.89 -11.18
N ALA A 55 -10.91 -8.17 -10.94
CA ALA A 55 -10.48 -9.07 -12.00
C ALA A 55 -11.68 -9.37 -12.92
N PHE A 56 -11.43 -9.48 -14.21
CA PHE A 56 -12.42 -9.88 -15.20
C PHE A 56 -11.98 -11.18 -15.89
N GLY A 57 -12.92 -12.09 -16.12
CA GLY A 57 -12.71 -13.32 -16.86
C GLY A 57 -12.48 -13.07 -18.36
N ALA A 58 -12.15 -14.14 -19.09
CA ALA A 58 -11.99 -14.08 -20.55
C ALA A 58 -13.31 -13.73 -21.28
N ASP A 59 -14.43 -13.95 -20.61
CA ASP A 59 -15.79 -13.56 -21.00
C ASP A 59 -16.10 -12.07 -20.72
N GLY A 60 -15.21 -11.35 -20.04
CA GLY A 60 -15.39 -9.95 -19.67
C GLY A 60 -16.26 -9.73 -18.43
N LEU A 61 -16.59 -10.80 -17.68
CA LEU A 61 -17.40 -10.69 -16.46
C LEU A 61 -16.51 -10.56 -15.21
N PRO A 62 -16.93 -9.83 -14.16
CA PRO A 62 -16.25 -9.82 -12.88
C PRO A 62 -15.99 -11.23 -12.35
N ALA A 63 -14.75 -11.52 -11.99
CA ALA A 63 -14.32 -12.83 -11.52
C ALA A 63 -14.90 -13.21 -10.14
N ASP A 64 -15.45 -12.24 -9.40
CA ASP A 64 -16.17 -12.46 -8.14
C ASP A 64 -17.62 -12.94 -8.34
N GLY A 65 -18.11 -12.97 -9.58
CA GLY A 65 -19.45 -13.46 -9.92
C GLY A 65 -20.59 -12.56 -9.45
N GLU A 66 -20.29 -11.39 -8.87
CA GLU A 66 -21.32 -10.48 -8.36
C GLU A 66 -21.84 -9.56 -9.47
N TRP A 67 -23.07 -9.85 -9.90
CA TRP A 67 -23.89 -8.98 -10.74
C TRP A 67 -25.15 -8.61 -9.96
N SER A 68 -25.31 -7.33 -9.61
CA SER A 68 -26.55 -6.73 -9.12
C SER A 68 -26.60 -5.28 -9.55
#